data_AF-A0A925TIC1-F1
#
_entry.id   AF-A0A925TIC1-F1
#
_cell.length_a   1.000
_cell.length_b   1.000
_cell.length_c   1.000
_cell.angle_alpha   90.00
_cell.angle_beta   90.00
_cell.angle_gamma   90.00
#
_symmetry.space_group_name_H-M   'P 1'
#
loop_
_entity.id
_entity.type
_entity.pdbx_description
1 polymer ?
#
loop_
_entity_poly.entity_id
_entity_poly.type
_entity_poly.pdbx_seq_one_letter_code
_entity_poly.pdbx_strand_id
1 'polypeptide(L)'
;MAASRKKNPLLAIWRSARIWLLGGVLLAALGAFLFFLTQLGPKRVGNASAVVTALNDPAMAQLSDEIGELERQYRQAADAKLNTPESTEALTKAVEKQRELLRTFSKAGLDQSTRLVRLESELDSVRAQDKVVLLDRLERDGEEALKAGKLADAGEKLREALRLQREVNLSSASSRYRNYVRETSLTQAVAAVDAAPLKLEVDAALEAARKATEEKRWSDALTAYTTARDSQDRINREFGRTRYADLAGVDRLNSEIESLNAAGIAAEIEAREKSGDRAVALQQSGEAAAWFAQAETLQLQVNQNYPRSRFVSSQRIESLGIKRQTALSAELANSIEELDRAIGEHLRKRQVVAAEQKITEAGPLIEKLYQDFPKSRRLDGGLRIKFAYLALRRADLRALQDEVYDRLLPLPGVDGLLLFKTEVPQSLYVLVMNTNPSR
;
A
#
# COMPACT_ATOMS: atom_id res chain seq x y z
N MET A 1 44.43 -4.30 -9.11
CA MET A 1 44.84 -3.21 -10.02
C MET A 1 43.97 -2.00 -9.76
N ALA A 2 44.50 -1.00 -9.05
CA ALA A 2 43.79 0.25 -8.76
C ALA A 2 44.27 1.33 -9.73
N ALA A 3 43.38 1.78 -10.63
CA ALA A 3 43.68 2.83 -11.59
C ALA A 3 43.32 4.21 -11.03
N SER A 4 44.35 5.02 -10.78
CA SER A 4 44.27 6.43 -10.37
C SER A 4 43.68 7.30 -11.50
N ARG A 5 42.51 7.92 -11.26
CA ARG A 5 41.95 8.97 -12.12
C ARG A 5 42.59 10.32 -11.79
N LYS A 6 43.50 10.79 -12.65
CA LYS A 6 43.98 12.18 -12.66
C LYS A 6 42.82 13.13 -12.99
N LYS A 7 42.51 14.07 -12.09
CA LYS A 7 41.55 15.16 -12.32
C LYS A 7 42.27 16.32 -13.03
N ASN A 8 41.78 16.72 -14.21
CA ASN A 8 42.32 17.83 -14.99
C ASN A 8 41.98 19.19 -14.35
N PRO A 9 42.96 20.01 -13.93
CA PRO A 9 42.71 21.27 -13.21
C PRO A 9 42.09 22.38 -14.09
N LEU A 10 42.21 22.29 -15.42
CA LEU A 10 41.69 23.29 -16.36
C LEU A 10 40.16 23.31 -16.45
N LEU A 11 39.49 22.18 -16.25
CA LEU A 11 38.01 22.09 -16.27
C LEU A 11 37.37 22.69 -15.01
N ALA A 12 38.09 22.70 -13.89
CA ALA A 12 37.62 23.30 -12.64
C ALA A 12 37.68 24.84 -12.68
N ILE A 13 38.72 25.39 -13.31
CA ILE A 13 38.88 26.83 -13.52
C ILE A 13 37.83 27.36 -14.49
N TRP A 14 37.51 26.61 -15.56
CA TRP A 14 36.46 27.00 -16.51
C TRP A 14 35.05 26.96 -15.90
N ARG A 15 34.76 26.00 -15.00
CA ARG A 15 33.47 25.96 -14.29
C ARG A 15 33.30 27.10 -13.29
N SER A 16 34.36 27.48 -12.57
CA SER A 16 34.31 28.60 -11.63
C SER A 16 34.24 29.94 -12.37
N ALA A 17 35.00 30.15 -13.44
CA ALA A 17 34.91 31.35 -14.28
C ALA A 17 33.52 31.52 -14.93
N ARG A 18 32.87 30.42 -15.34
CA ARG A 18 31.53 30.45 -15.94
C ARG A 18 30.45 30.88 -14.95
N ILE A 19 30.58 30.52 -13.67
CA ILE A 19 29.65 30.97 -12.61
C ILE A 19 29.81 32.47 -12.36
N TRP A 20 31.04 32.98 -12.32
CA TRP A 20 31.30 34.41 -12.16
C TRP A 20 30.88 35.23 -13.38
N LEU A 21 31.08 34.72 -14.60
CA LEU A 21 30.59 35.37 -15.83
C LEU A 21 29.06 35.37 -15.91
N LEU A 22 28.40 34.25 -15.57
CA LEU A 22 26.94 34.20 -15.51
C LEU A 22 26.38 35.14 -14.43
N GLY A 23 27.01 35.19 -13.26
CA GLY A 23 26.65 36.13 -12.19
C GLY A 23 26.82 37.60 -12.60
N GLY A 24 27.92 37.93 -13.29
CA GLY A 24 28.18 39.27 -13.82
C GLY A 24 27.18 39.69 -14.90
N VAL A 25 26.83 38.78 -15.82
CA VAL A 25 25.81 39.04 -16.84
C VAL A 25 24.42 39.20 -16.21
N LEU A 26 24.09 38.40 -15.19
CA LEU A 26 22.81 38.52 -14.49
C LEU A 26 22.70 39.82 -13.71
N LEU A 27 23.78 40.28 -13.07
CA LEU A 27 23.84 41.57 -12.38
C LEU A 27 23.78 42.75 -13.37
N ALA A 28 24.45 42.65 -14.51
CA ALA A 28 24.37 43.67 -15.55
C ALA A 28 22.96 43.71 -16.18
N ALA A 29 22.33 42.55 -16.40
CA ALA A 29 20.95 42.46 -16.86
C ALA A 29 19.96 43.00 -15.81
N LEU A 30 20.18 42.74 -14.52
CA LEU A 30 19.37 43.28 -13.44
C LEU A 30 19.56 44.80 -13.30
N GLY A 31 20.79 45.29 -13.44
CA GLY A 31 21.10 46.72 -13.45
C GLY A 31 20.50 47.43 -14.66
N ALA A 32 20.58 46.83 -15.85
CA ALA A 32 19.93 47.33 -17.05
C ALA A 32 18.40 47.27 -16.94
N PHE A 33 17.85 46.22 -16.34
CA PHE A 33 16.41 46.09 -16.09
C PHE A 33 15.90 47.09 -15.05
N LEU A 34 16.66 47.35 -13.98
CA LEU A 34 16.35 48.38 -13.00
C LEU A 34 16.49 49.79 -13.61
N PHE A 35 17.52 50.04 -14.43
CA PHE A 35 17.66 51.29 -15.18
C PHE A 35 16.51 51.47 -16.18
N PHE A 36 16.12 50.40 -16.88
CA PHE A 36 14.97 50.41 -17.78
C PHE A 36 13.66 50.64 -17.01
N LEU A 37 13.50 50.09 -15.80
CA LEU A 37 12.39 50.40 -14.89
C LEU A 37 12.42 51.85 -14.39
N THR A 38 13.60 52.47 -14.23
CA THR A 38 13.67 53.92 -13.92
C THR A 38 13.31 54.79 -15.11
N GLN A 39 13.55 54.34 -16.36
CA GLN A 39 13.07 55.02 -17.57
C GLN A 39 11.61 54.71 -17.90
N LEU A 40 11.10 53.55 -17.46
CA LEU A 40 9.68 53.18 -17.37
C LEU A 40 9.08 53.55 -16.01
N GLY A 41 9.54 54.67 -15.43
CA GLY A 41 8.73 55.38 -14.45
C GLY A 41 7.32 55.60 -15.04
N PRO A 42 6.27 55.62 -14.20
CA PRO A 42 4.91 55.72 -14.68
C PRO A 42 4.83 56.90 -15.65
N LYS A 43 4.47 56.61 -16.92
CA LYS A 43 4.08 57.65 -17.87
C LYS A 43 3.12 58.55 -17.11
N ARG A 44 3.43 59.86 -17.03
CA ARG A 44 2.45 60.84 -16.55
C ARG A 44 1.23 60.65 -17.43
N VAL A 45 0.22 59.98 -16.88
CA VAL A 45 -1.12 59.97 -17.44
C VAL A 45 -1.44 61.44 -17.63
N GLY A 46 -1.80 61.82 -18.86
CA GLY A 46 -2.05 63.21 -19.21
C GLY A 46 -2.85 63.86 -18.10
N ASN A 47 -2.38 65.01 -17.64
CA ASN A 47 -3.06 65.81 -16.63
C ASN A 47 -4.50 66.06 -17.11
N ALA A 48 -5.44 65.19 -16.73
CA ALA A 48 -6.71 65.70 -16.26
C ALA A 48 -6.32 66.57 -15.09
N SER A 49 -6.44 67.89 -15.27
CA SER A 49 -6.00 68.93 -14.36
C SER A 49 -6.18 68.48 -12.91
N ALA A 50 -5.12 67.96 -12.29
CA ALA A 50 -5.11 67.70 -10.88
C ALA A 50 -5.11 69.08 -10.25
N VAL A 51 -6.31 69.59 -9.95
CA VAL A 51 -6.51 70.80 -9.18
C VAL A 51 -5.69 70.57 -7.91
N VAL A 52 -4.58 71.30 -7.77
CA VAL A 52 -3.82 71.34 -6.51
C VAL A 52 -4.75 72.01 -5.53
N THR A 53 -5.53 71.18 -4.84
CA THR A 53 -6.60 71.65 -4.00
C THR A 53 -6.00 72.18 -2.71
N ALA A 54 -6.31 73.43 -2.38
CA ALA A 54 -6.09 73.93 -1.03
C ALA A 54 -6.83 73.03 -0.04
N LEU A 55 -6.34 72.93 1.20
CA LEU A 55 -6.92 72.08 2.26
C LEU A 55 -8.42 72.37 2.53
N ASN A 56 -8.96 73.48 2.00
CA ASN A 56 -10.32 73.98 2.16
C ASN A 56 -10.95 74.37 0.80
N ASP A 57 -11.15 73.42 -0.11
CA ASP A 57 -11.89 73.67 -1.36
C ASP A 57 -13.41 73.56 -1.13
N PRO A 58 -14.21 74.58 -1.48
CA PRO A 58 -15.68 74.53 -1.34
C PRO A 58 -16.33 73.36 -2.10
N ALA A 59 -15.75 72.90 -3.22
CA ALA A 59 -16.27 71.76 -3.96
C ALA A 59 -16.09 70.43 -3.20
N MET A 60 -15.01 70.30 -2.43
CA MET A 60 -14.78 69.15 -1.56
C MET A 60 -15.77 69.11 -0.40
N ALA A 61 -16.09 70.28 0.17
CA ALA A 61 -17.09 70.41 1.23
C ALA A 61 -18.50 70.05 0.75
N GLN A 62 -18.91 70.56 -0.43
CA GLN A 62 -20.20 70.23 -1.05
C GLN A 62 -20.35 68.72 -1.28
N LEU A 63 -19.34 68.08 -1.87
CA LEU A 63 -19.38 66.63 -2.10
C LEU A 63 -19.41 65.84 -0.79
N SER A 64 -18.68 66.28 0.24
CA SER A 64 -18.72 65.66 1.57
C SER A 64 -20.08 65.81 2.27
N ASP A 65 -20.76 66.94 2.08
CA ASP A 65 -22.11 67.21 2.61
C ASP A 65 -23.17 66.35 1.93
N GLU A 66 -23.12 66.22 0.59
CA GLU A 66 -23.97 65.32 -0.19
C GLU A 66 -23.81 63.85 0.27
N ILE A 67 -22.57 63.40 0.50
CA ILE A 67 -22.30 62.06 1.05
C ILE A 67 -22.89 61.94 2.47
N GLY A 68 -22.80 63.01 3.28
CA GLY A 68 -23.39 63.07 4.61
C GLY A 68 -24.92 63.04 4.63
N GLU A 69 -25.59 63.57 3.62
CA GLU A 69 -27.04 63.46 3.42
C GLU A 69 -27.45 62.04 3.06
N LEU A 70 -26.76 61.42 2.09
CA LEU A 70 -27.00 60.04 1.69
C LEU A 70 -26.77 59.06 2.85
N GLU A 71 -25.73 59.28 3.66
CA GLU A 71 -25.50 58.52 4.89
C GLU A 71 -26.65 58.66 5.90
N ARG A 72 -27.17 59.88 6.10
CA ARG A 72 -28.30 60.12 7.00
C ARG A 72 -29.56 59.41 6.51
N GLN A 73 -29.83 59.45 5.21
CA GLN A 73 -30.96 58.73 4.60
C GLN A 73 -30.84 57.22 4.83
N TYR A 74 -29.65 56.63 4.64
CA TYR A 74 -29.40 55.22 4.94
C TYR A 74 -29.57 54.92 6.44
N ARG A 75 -28.96 55.72 7.33
CA ARG A 75 -29.01 55.49 8.79
C ARG A 75 -30.42 55.57 9.35
N GLN A 76 -31.25 56.49 8.88
CA GLN A 76 -32.66 56.57 9.31
C GLN A 76 -33.44 55.28 9.01
N ALA A 77 -33.19 54.68 7.84
CA ALA A 77 -33.79 53.40 7.47
C ALA A 77 -33.18 52.23 8.27
N ALA A 78 -31.86 52.22 8.45
CA ALA A 78 -31.15 51.20 9.22
C ALA A 78 -31.54 51.18 10.72
N ASP A 79 -31.71 52.35 11.33
CA ASP A 79 -32.15 52.51 12.74
C ASP A 79 -33.59 52.02 12.94
N ALA A 80 -34.43 52.18 11.91
CA ALA A 80 -35.77 51.59 11.85
C ALA A 80 -35.77 50.08 11.54
N LYS A 81 -34.58 49.45 11.38
CA LYS A 81 -34.37 48.06 10.95
C LYS A 81 -35.02 47.73 9.59
N LEU A 82 -35.21 48.74 8.75
CA LEU A 82 -35.78 48.62 7.41
C LEU A 82 -34.65 48.76 6.39
N ASN A 83 -34.08 47.64 5.96
CA ASN A 83 -33.17 47.63 4.80
C ASN A 83 -34.00 47.66 3.52
N THR A 84 -34.47 48.84 3.10
CA THR A 84 -35.26 49.00 1.88
C THR A 84 -34.35 49.18 0.65
N PRO A 85 -34.81 48.85 -0.58
CA PRO A 85 -34.05 49.11 -1.79
C PRO A 85 -33.56 50.55 -1.90
N GLU A 86 -34.39 51.53 -1.51
CA GLU A 86 -34.06 52.95 -1.54
C GLU A 86 -32.92 53.30 -0.57
N SER A 87 -32.90 52.69 0.62
CA SER A 87 -31.83 52.89 1.61
C SER A 87 -30.48 52.31 1.14
N THR A 88 -30.51 51.17 0.46
CA THR A 88 -29.30 50.54 -0.09
C THR A 88 -28.78 51.25 -1.33
N GLU A 89 -29.67 51.85 -2.13
CA GLU A 89 -29.30 52.75 -3.23
C GLU A 89 -28.65 54.03 -2.71
N ALA A 90 -29.18 54.63 -1.63
CA ALA A 90 -28.56 55.80 -0.99
C ALA A 90 -27.13 55.49 -0.49
N LEU A 91 -26.93 54.34 0.14
CA LEU A 91 -25.61 53.88 0.57
C LEU A 91 -24.67 53.59 -0.61
N THR A 92 -25.17 53.02 -1.70
CA THR A 92 -24.40 52.79 -2.93
C THR A 92 -23.91 54.11 -3.54
N LYS A 93 -24.81 55.11 -3.65
CA LYS A 93 -24.46 56.46 -4.11
C LYS A 93 -23.45 57.15 -3.19
N ALA A 94 -23.56 56.96 -1.87
CA ALA A 94 -22.60 57.50 -0.91
C ALA A 94 -21.19 56.92 -1.13
N VAL A 95 -21.07 55.60 -1.35
CA VAL A 95 -19.79 54.94 -1.69
C VAL A 95 -19.22 55.46 -3.01
N GLU A 96 -20.04 55.58 -4.04
CA GLU A 96 -19.61 56.08 -5.36
C GLU A 96 -19.10 57.51 -5.29
N LYS A 97 -19.83 58.42 -4.64
CA LYS A 97 -19.41 59.81 -4.42
C LYS A 97 -18.17 59.91 -3.54
N GLN A 98 -18.02 59.05 -2.54
CA GLN A 98 -16.81 59.00 -1.71
C GLN A 98 -15.58 58.52 -2.51
N ARG A 99 -15.76 57.55 -3.43
CA ARG A 99 -14.69 57.14 -4.36
C ARG A 99 -14.35 58.26 -5.34
N GLU A 100 -15.34 58.98 -5.85
CA GLU A 100 -15.15 60.15 -6.70
C GLU A 100 -14.37 61.24 -5.97
N LEU A 101 -14.71 61.54 -4.71
CA LEU A 101 -14.00 62.49 -3.86
C LEU A 101 -12.52 62.12 -3.75
N LEU A 102 -12.20 60.87 -3.42
CA LEU A 102 -10.81 60.42 -3.29
C LEU A 102 -10.04 60.39 -4.62
N ARG A 103 -10.73 60.20 -5.76
CA ARG A 103 -10.12 60.26 -7.10
C ARG A 103 -9.82 61.69 -7.54
N THR A 104 -10.75 62.61 -7.29
CA THR A 104 -10.67 64.02 -7.71
C THR A 104 -9.73 64.82 -6.81
N PHE A 105 -9.71 64.54 -5.50
CA PHE A 105 -8.92 65.26 -4.51
C PHE A 105 -7.78 64.39 -3.98
N SER A 106 -6.62 64.44 -4.65
CA SER A 106 -5.43 63.62 -4.33
C SER A 106 -4.82 63.84 -2.93
N LYS A 107 -5.20 64.93 -2.24
CA LYS A 107 -4.82 65.25 -0.84
C LYS A 107 -5.93 65.00 0.18
N ALA A 108 -7.00 64.28 -0.19
CA ALA A 108 -8.03 63.90 0.78
C ALA A 108 -7.39 63.15 1.96
N GLY A 109 -7.62 63.63 3.18
CA GLY A 109 -6.97 63.13 4.39
C GLY A 109 -7.35 61.69 4.77
N LEU A 110 -6.63 61.13 5.75
CA LEU A 110 -6.85 59.78 6.31
C LEU A 110 -8.31 59.55 6.76
N ASP A 111 -9.01 60.59 7.16
CA ASP A 111 -10.41 60.51 7.58
C ASP A 111 -11.34 60.15 6.42
N GLN A 112 -11.06 60.64 5.21
CA GLN A 112 -11.88 60.39 4.03
C GLN A 112 -11.66 58.97 3.48
N SER A 113 -10.44 58.43 3.58
CA SER A 113 -10.18 57.03 3.24
C SER A 113 -10.79 56.08 4.27
N THR A 114 -10.72 56.42 5.57
CA THR A 114 -11.38 55.65 6.64
C THR A 114 -12.91 55.65 6.47
N ARG A 115 -13.49 56.80 6.09
CA ARG A 115 -14.91 56.93 5.76
C ARG A 115 -15.30 56.02 4.59
N LEU A 116 -14.50 55.97 3.52
CA LEU A 116 -14.76 55.06 2.39
C LEU A 116 -14.77 53.60 2.84
N VAL A 117 -13.74 53.16 3.58
CA VAL A 117 -13.64 51.77 4.07
C VAL A 117 -14.87 51.41 4.92
N ARG A 118 -15.33 52.33 5.78
CA ARG A 118 -16.56 52.13 6.56
C ARG A 118 -17.79 51.97 5.68
N LEU A 119 -17.99 52.88 4.72
CA LEU A 119 -19.15 52.85 3.82
C LEU A 119 -19.16 51.60 2.93
N GLU A 120 -17.99 51.19 2.43
CA GLU A 120 -17.84 49.94 1.67
C GLU A 120 -18.15 48.72 2.54
N SER A 121 -17.69 48.71 3.79
CA SER A 121 -17.98 47.63 4.73
C SER A 121 -19.46 47.54 5.09
N GLU A 122 -20.14 48.68 5.28
CA GLU A 122 -21.57 48.75 5.53
C GLU A 122 -22.37 48.25 4.31
N LEU A 123 -22.02 48.71 3.10
CA LEU A 123 -22.68 48.30 1.86
C LEU A 123 -22.52 46.79 1.61
N ASP A 124 -21.30 46.28 1.75
CA ASP A 124 -21.03 44.85 1.61
C ASP A 124 -21.71 44.03 2.71
N SER A 125 -21.86 44.57 3.91
CA SER A 125 -22.59 43.91 5.00
C SER A 125 -24.08 43.78 4.73
N VAL A 126 -24.71 44.81 4.15
CA VAL A 126 -26.12 44.74 3.73
C VAL A 126 -26.29 43.73 2.61
N ARG A 127 -25.43 43.77 1.59
CA ARG A 127 -25.45 42.79 0.49
C ARG A 127 -25.17 41.36 0.97
N ALA A 128 -24.31 41.20 1.96
CA ALA A 128 -24.01 39.89 2.56
C ALA A 128 -25.20 39.31 3.33
N GLN A 129 -26.03 40.16 3.95
CA GLN A 129 -27.23 39.71 4.67
C GLN A 129 -28.20 38.95 3.75
N ASP A 130 -28.53 39.51 2.58
CA ASP A 130 -29.41 38.87 1.61
C ASP A 130 -28.80 37.58 1.05
N LYS A 131 -27.50 37.60 0.78
CA LYS A 131 -26.75 36.42 0.32
C LYS A 131 -26.77 35.30 1.34
N VAL A 132 -26.63 35.59 2.63
CA VAL A 132 -26.65 34.57 3.70
C VAL A 132 -28.02 33.88 3.78
N VAL A 133 -29.12 34.63 3.64
CA VAL A 133 -30.48 34.04 3.61
C VAL A 133 -30.63 33.08 2.42
N LEU A 134 -30.14 33.48 1.24
CA LEU A 134 -30.15 32.61 0.06
C LEU A 134 -29.23 31.39 0.25
N LEU A 135 -28.07 31.57 0.86
CA LEU A 135 -27.12 30.50 1.20
C LEU A 135 -27.77 29.42 2.07
N ASP A 136 -28.46 29.83 3.14
CA ASP A 136 -29.14 28.92 4.05
C ASP A 136 -30.25 28.13 3.36
N ARG A 137 -30.89 28.72 2.35
CA ARG A 137 -31.89 28.04 1.53
C ARG A 137 -31.24 27.04 0.57
N LEU A 138 -30.20 27.47 -0.16
CA LEU A 138 -29.49 26.62 -1.11
C LEU A 138 -28.86 25.40 -0.45
N GLU A 139 -28.31 25.55 0.75
CA GLU A 139 -27.77 24.42 1.52
C GLU A 139 -28.86 23.43 1.91
N ARG A 140 -29.97 23.90 2.49
CA ARG A 140 -31.09 23.03 2.84
C ARG A 140 -31.65 22.30 1.63
N ASP A 141 -31.94 23.03 0.56
CA ASP A 141 -32.49 22.47 -0.67
C ASP A 141 -31.48 21.49 -1.32
N GLY A 142 -30.18 21.76 -1.22
CA GLY A 142 -29.10 20.89 -1.71
C GLY A 142 -28.98 19.59 -0.89
N GLU A 143 -29.06 19.67 0.43
CA GLU A 143 -29.08 18.50 1.32
C GLU A 143 -30.33 17.63 1.11
N GLU A 144 -31.49 18.25 0.91
CA GLU A 144 -32.73 17.52 0.56
C GLU A 144 -32.60 16.80 -0.78
N ALA A 145 -32.02 17.46 -1.79
CA ALA A 145 -31.74 16.83 -3.08
C ALA A 145 -30.78 15.64 -2.95
N LEU A 146 -29.76 15.71 -2.08
CA LEU A 146 -28.88 14.58 -1.79
C LEU A 146 -29.61 13.41 -1.15
N LYS A 147 -30.46 13.67 -0.16
CA LYS A 147 -31.29 12.63 0.48
C LYS A 147 -32.25 11.99 -0.50
N ALA A 148 -32.74 12.74 -1.49
CA ALA A 148 -33.59 12.26 -2.57
C ALA A 148 -32.83 11.58 -3.73
N GLY A 149 -31.50 11.47 -3.66
CA GLY A 149 -30.67 10.87 -4.72
C GLY A 149 -30.52 11.73 -5.99
N LYS A 150 -30.96 13.00 -5.96
CA LYS A 150 -30.89 13.93 -7.11
C LYS A 150 -29.54 14.63 -7.15
N LEU A 151 -28.49 13.89 -7.53
CA LEU A 151 -27.09 14.37 -7.47
C LEU A 151 -26.83 15.64 -8.29
N ALA A 152 -27.39 15.74 -9.50
CA ALA A 152 -27.19 16.92 -10.35
C ALA A 152 -27.77 18.18 -9.71
N ASP A 153 -29.01 18.09 -9.22
CA ASP A 153 -29.73 19.18 -8.57
C ASP A 153 -29.05 19.61 -7.26
N ALA A 154 -28.61 18.64 -6.46
CA ALA A 154 -27.81 18.92 -5.26
C ALA A 154 -26.49 19.64 -5.60
N GLY A 155 -25.80 19.19 -6.65
CA GLY A 155 -24.54 19.78 -7.09
C GLY A 155 -24.69 21.23 -7.54
N GLU A 156 -25.74 21.56 -8.28
CA GLU A 156 -26.04 22.94 -8.68
C GLU A 156 -26.24 23.85 -7.47
N LYS A 157 -27.11 23.44 -6.53
CA LYS A 157 -27.43 24.23 -5.33
C LYS A 157 -26.23 24.44 -4.42
N LEU A 158 -25.44 23.40 -4.17
CA LEU A 158 -24.26 23.49 -3.30
C LEU A 158 -23.12 24.29 -3.94
N ARG A 159 -22.94 24.22 -5.27
CA ARG A 159 -21.95 25.07 -5.97
C ARG A 159 -22.34 26.53 -5.92
N GLU A 160 -23.62 26.85 -6.07
CA GLU A 160 -24.10 28.22 -5.94
C GLU A 160 -23.95 28.75 -4.51
N ALA A 161 -24.27 27.94 -3.50
CA ALA A 161 -24.00 28.26 -2.10
C ALA A 161 -22.51 28.55 -1.85
N LEU A 162 -21.61 27.70 -2.37
CA LEU A 162 -20.16 27.90 -2.28
C LEU A 162 -19.71 29.20 -2.96
N ARG A 163 -20.25 29.50 -4.15
CA ARG A 163 -19.96 30.73 -4.90
C ARG A 163 -20.34 31.96 -4.07
N LEU A 164 -21.54 31.97 -3.50
CA LEU A 164 -22.03 33.05 -2.64
C LEU A 164 -21.20 33.21 -1.36
N GLN A 165 -20.83 32.11 -0.71
CA GLN A 165 -20.00 32.16 0.50
C GLN A 165 -18.62 32.75 0.22
N ARG A 166 -17.99 32.38 -0.91
CA ARG A 166 -16.72 32.95 -1.36
C ARG A 166 -16.83 34.44 -1.64
N GLU A 167 -17.91 34.84 -2.31
CA GLU A 167 -18.18 36.25 -2.61
C GLU A 167 -18.32 37.08 -1.33
N VAL A 168 -19.01 36.55 -0.30
CA VAL A 168 -19.11 37.20 1.01
C VAL A 168 -17.75 37.22 1.72
N ASN A 169 -17.01 36.11 1.71
CA ASN A 169 -15.69 36.00 2.37
C ASN A 169 -14.63 36.94 1.79
N LEU A 170 -14.69 37.23 0.48
CA LEU A 170 -13.77 38.13 -0.22
C LEU A 170 -14.19 39.61 -0.17
N SER A 171 -15.41 39.92 0.29
CA SER A 171 -15.93 41.28 0.37
C SER A 171 -15.43 42.04 1.62
N SER A 172 -15.73 43.34 1.68
CA SER A 172 -15.44 44.19 2.86
C SER A 172 -16.47 44.03 3.97
N ALA A 173 -17.41 43.07 3.85
CA ALA A 173 -18.47 42.85 4.83
C ALA A 173 -17.94 42.59 6.25
N SER A 174 -18.76 42.92 7.23
CA SER A 174 -18.51 42.64 8.64
C SER A 174 -18.13 41.17 8.85
N SER A 175 -17.19 40.92 9.78
CA SER A 175 -16.73 39.57 10.11
C SER A 175 -17.86 38.61 10.49
N ARG A 176 -18.99 39.12 10.98
CA ARG A 176 -20.17 38.30 11.32
C ARG A 176 -20.79 37.54 10.14
N TYR A 177 -20.58 38.01 8.91
CA TYR A 177 -21.08 37.36 7.69
C TYR A 177 -20.03 36.47 7.00
N ARG A 178 -18.74 36.71 7.28
CA ARG A 178 -17.64 35.95 6.70
C ARG A 178 -17.46 34.65 7.49
N ASN A 179 -17.50 33.52 6.79
CA ASN A 179 -17.41 32.19 7.37
C ASN A 179 -16.57 31.25 6.49
N TYR A 180 -15.27 31.15 6.80
CA TYR A 180 -14.33 30.27 6.07
C TYR A 180 -14.52 28.78 6.42
N VAL A 181 -15.08 28.48 7.61
CA VAL A 181 -15.40 27.10 8.00
C VAL A 181 -16.53 26.57 7.11
N ARG A 182 -17.60 27.36 6.95
CA ARG A 182 -18.72 27.06 6.06
C ARG A 182 -18.25 26.89 4.61
N GLU A 183 -17.38 27.76 4.12
CA GLU A 183 -16.78 27.61 2.79
C GLU A 183 -16.03 26.28 2.63
N THR A 184 -15.27 25.87 3.64
CA THR A 184 -14.54 24.59 3.62
C THR A 184 -15.52 23.41 3.60
N SER A 185 -16.56 23.44 4.43
CA SER A 185 -17.61 22.41 4.45
C SER A 185 -18.35 22.32 3.11
N LEU A 186 -18.73 23.44 2.51
CA LEU A 186 -19.35 23.50 1.18
C LEU A 186 -18.41 22.97 0.10
N THR A 187 -17.13 23.30 0.16
CA THR A 187 -16.12 22.77 -0.78
C THR A 187 -16.03 21.24 -0.69
N GLN A 188 -16.03 20.69 0.52
CA GLN A 188 -16.03 19.23 0.73
C GLN A 188 -17.34 18.58 0.26
N ALA A 189 -18.48 19.23 0.51
CA ALA A 189 -19.79 18.75 0.07
C ALA A 189 -19.86 18.68 -1.46
N VAL A 190 -19.48 19.76 -2.16
CA VAL A 190 -19.42 19.79 -3.63
C VAL A 190 -18.50 18.69 -4.17
N ALA A 191 -17.30 18.55 -3.62
CA ALA A 191 -16.37 17.49 -4.03
C ALA A 191 -16.96 16.09 -3.82
N ALA A 192 -17.72 15.86 -2.75
CA ALA A 192 -18.40 14.59 -2.53
C ALA A 192 -19.52 14.34 -3.56
N VAL A 193 -20.29 15.37 -3.93
CA VAL A 193 -21.31 15.24 -5.00
C VAL A 193 -20.67 14.91 -6.34
N ASP A 194 -19.58 15.59 -6.68
CA ASP A 194 -18.87 15.39 -7.94
C ASP A 194 -18.20 13.99 -8.00
N ALA A 195 -17.80 13.43 -6.86
CA ALA A 195 -17.26 12.06 -6.75
C ALA A 195 -18.34 10.96 -6.76
N ALA A 196 -19.60 11.28 -6.47
CA ALA A 196 -20.65 10.29 -6.29
C ALA A 196 -20.92 9.41 -7.52
N PRO A 197 -20.90 9.91 -8.77
CA PRO A 197 -21.04 9.06 -9.96
C PRO A 197 -19.97 7.97 -10.07
N LEU A 198 -18.71 8.31 -9.78
CA LEU A 198 -17.62 7.32 -9.76
C LEU A 198 -17.83 6.29 -8.65
N LYS A 199 -18.38 6.71 -7.50
CA LYS A 199 -18.70 5.78 -6.43
C LYS A 199 -19.77 4.78 -6.84
N LEU A 200 -20.81 5.24 -7.54
CA LEU A 200 -21.84 4.36 -8.10
C LEU A 200 -21.24 3.37 -9.13
N GLU A 201 -20.27 3.81 -9.93
CA GLU A 201 -19.55 2.94 -10.87
C GLU A 201 -18.74 1.86 -10.13
N VAL A 202 -18.03 2.22 -9.06
CA VAL A 202 -17.35 1.25 -8.18
C VAL A 202 -18.34 0.21 -7.64
N ASP A 203 -19.47 0.67 -7.10
CA ASP A 203 -20.46 -0.23 -6.49
C ASP A 203 -21.11 -1.16 -7.53
N ALA A 204 -21.46 -0.64 -8.70
CA ALA A 204 -22.01 -1.44 -9.79
C ALA A 204 -21.00 -2.47 -10.32
N ALA A 205 -19.73 -2.09 -10.45
CA ALA A 205 -18.66 -2.98 -10.87
C ALA A 205 -18.39 -4.08 -9.84
N LEU A 206 -18.44 -3.77 -8.54
CA LEU A 206 -18.31 -4.75 -7.46
C LEU A 206 -19.46 -5.77 -7.47
N GLU A 207 -20.70 -5.33 -7.65
CA GLU A 207 -21.85 -6.24 -7.76
C GLU A 207 -21.75 -7.14 -9.01
N ALA A 208 -21.33 -6.58 -10.15
CA ALA A 208 -21.08 -7.36 -11.36
C ALA A 208 -19.96 -8.39 -11.15
N ALA A 209 -18.89 -8.02 -10.45
CA ALA A 209 -17.76 -8.90 -10.14
C ALA A 209 -18.18 -10.07 -9.24
N ARG A 210 -18.98 -9.81 -8.20
CA ARG A 210 -19.52 -10.85 -7.30
C ARG A 210 -20.39 -11.83 -8.06
N LYS A 211 -21.35 -11.34 -8.85
CA LYS A 211 -22.22 -12.17 -9.68
C LYS A 211 -21.43 -13.04 -10.67
N ALA A 212 -20.44 -12.46 -11.35
CA ALA A 212 -19.59 -13.22 -12.28
C ALA A 212 -18.74 -14.28 -11.56
N THR A 213 -18.28 -14.00 -10.33
CA THR A 213 -17.54 -14.96 -9.50
C THR A 213 -18.42 -16.14 -9.10
N GLU A 214 -19.66 -15.90 -8.67
CA GLU A 214 -20.64 -16.94 -8.33
C GLU A 214 -20.97 -17.84 -9.53
N GLU A 215 -21.14 -17.23 -10.70
CA GLU A 215 -21.40 -17.92 -11.97
C GLU A 215 -20.13 -18.54 -12.59
N LYS A 216 -18.97 -18.42 -11.93
CA LYS A 216 -17.65 -18.91 -12.39
C LYS A 216 -17.19 -18.32 -13.74
N ARG A 217 -17.71 -17.15 -14.11
CA ARG A 217 -17.28 -16.38 -15.27
C ARG A 217 -16.04 -15.54 -14.94
N TRP A 218 -14.90 -16.20 -14.83
CA TRP A 218 -13.66 -15.60 -14.30
C TRP A 218 -13.16 -14.37 -15.07
N SER A 219 -13.25 -14.38 -16.40
CA SER A 219 -12.86 -13.25 -17.25
C SER A 219 -13.73 -12.01 -17.00
N ASP A 220 -15.02 -12.22 -16.81
CA ASP A 220 -15.98 -11.14 -16.55
C ASP A 220 -15.79 -10.60 -15.13
N ALA A 221 -15.52 -11.48 -14.15
CA ALA A 221 -15.17 -11.08 -12.80
C ALA A 221 -13.89 -10.23 -12.76
N LEU A 222 -12.84 -10.65 -13.49
CA LEU A 222 -11.58 -9.92 -13.59
C LEU A 222 -11.78 -8.52 -14.17
N THR A 223 -12.56 -8.43 -15.26
CA THR A 223 -12.89 -7.15 -15.91
C THR A 223 -13.63 -6.23 -14.93
N ALA A 224 -14.65 -6.75 -14.24
CA ALA A 224 -15.45 -5.97 -13.30
C ALA A 224 -14.64 -5.51 -12.08
N TYR A 225 -13.78 -6.36 -11.49
CA TYR A 225 -12.88 -5.92 -10.41
C TYR A 225 -11.86 -4.88 -10.88
N THR A 226 -11.38 -4.99 -12.12
CA THR A 226 -10.46 -3.99 -12.71
C THR A 226 -11.16 -2.64 -12.86
N THR A 227 -12.40 -2.61 -13.36
CA THR A 227 -13.21 -1.39 -13.44
C THR A 227 -13.45 -0.77 -12.06
N ALA A 228 -13.77 -1.59 -11.06
CA ALA A 228 -13.96 -1.11 -9.68
C ALA A 228 -12.67 -0.49 -9.13
N ARG A 229 -11.51 -1.13 -9.35
CA ARG A 229 -10.20 -0.60 -8.95
C ARG A 229 -9.91 0.74 -9.62
N ASP A 230 -10.03 0.81 -10.93
CA ASP A 230 -9.67 2.01 -11.70
C ASP A 230 -10.55 3.20 -11.32
N SER A 231 -11.84 2.95 -11.09
CA SER A 231 -12.79 3.96 -10.61
C SER A 231 -12.44 4.42 -9.19
N GLN A 232 -12.10 3.51 -8.29
CA GLN A 232 -11.69 3.84 -6.91
C GLN A 232 -10.35 4.60 -6.88
N ASP A 233 -9.39 4.23 -7.74
CA ASP A 233 -8.12 4.96 -7.90
C ASP A 233 -8.35 6.36 -8.45
N ARG A 234 -9.33 6.54 -9.33
CA ARG A 234 -9.72 7.86 -9.81
C ARG A 234 -10.33 8.70 -8.69
N ILE A 235 -11.21 8.14 -7.86
CA ILE A 235 -11.73 8.81 -6.66
C ILE A 235 -10.58 9.21 -5.72
N ASN A 236 -9.63 8.32 -5.47
CA ASN A 236 -8.51 8.60 -4.57
C ASN A 236 -7.61 9.74 -5.09
N ARG A 237 -7.44 9.85 -6.41
CA ARG A 237 -6.61 10.89 -7.05
C ARG A 237 -7.33 12.24 -7.18
N GLU A 238 -8.56 12.23 -7.70
CA GLU A 238 -9.31 13.47 -8.01
C GLU A 238 -10.06 13.99 -6.77
N PHE A 239 -10.48 13.10 -5.87
CA PHE A 239 -11.39 13.38 -4.74
C PHE A 239 -10.87 12.82 -3.40
N GLY A 240 -9.55 12.79 -3.21
CA GLY A 240 -8.88 12.17 -2.05
C GLY A 240 -9.23 12.73 -0.66
N ARG A 241 -9.94 13.87 -0.59
CA ARG A 241 -10.42 14.47 0.67
C ARG A 241 -11.89 14.18 0.97
N THR A 242 -12.54 13.40 0.12
CA THR A 242 -13.95 13.03 0.29
C THR A 242 -14.06 11.73 1.10
N ARG A 243 -15.26 11.46 1.62
CA ARG A 243 -15.58 10.21 2.31
C ARG A 243 -15.50 8.95 1.42
N TYR A 244 -15.39 9.13 0.10
CA TYR A 244 -15.35 8.03 -0.87
C TYR A 244 -13.93 7.57 -1.19
N ALA A 245 -12.92 8.30 -0.75
CA ALA A 245 -11.54 7.86 -0.87
C ALA A 245 -11.29 6.65 0.03
N ASP A 246 -10.84 5.55 -0.56
CA ASP A 246 -10.53 4.29 0.12
C ASP A 246 -9.28 3.65 -0.49
N LEU A 247 -8.12 3.92 0.12
CA LEU A 247 -6.84 3.31 -0.29
C LEU A 247 -6.79 1.81 0.05
N ALA A 248 -7.35 1.42 1.20
CA ALA A 248 -7.40 0.02 1.61
C ALA A 248 -8.35 -0.81 0.72
N GLY A 249 -9.41 -0.17 0.20
CA GLY A 249 -10.29 -0.73 -0.82
C GLY A 249 -9.55 -1.11 -2.09
N VAL A 250 -8.66 -0.24 -2.58
CA VAL A 250 -7.83 -0.51 -3.76
C VAL A 250 -6.89 -1.69 -3.52
N ASP A 251 -6.25 -1.77 -2.35
CA ASP A 251 -5.36 -2.90 -2.04
C ASP A 251 -6.12 -4.25 -1.98
N ARG A 252 -7.35 -4.25 -1.45
CA ARG A 252 -8.24 -5.42 -1.50
C ARG A 252 -8.60 -5.80 -2.93
N LEU A 253 -8.97 -4.83 -3.78
CA LEU A 253 -9.28 -5.06 -5.18
C LEU A 253 -8.07 -5.63 -5.95
N ASN A 254 -6.87 -5.11 -5.72
CA ASN A 254 -5.63 -5.63 -6.31
C ASN A 254 -5.37 -7.09 -5.90
N SER A 255 -5.61 -7.42 -4.63
CA SER A 255 -5.44 -8.80 -4.12
C SER A 255 -6.41 -9.78 -4.78
N GLU A 256 -7.66 -9.36 -5.02
CA GLU A 256 -8.66 -10.17 -5.74
C GLU A 256 -8.30 -10.34 -7.22
N ILE A 257 -7.86 -9.26 -7.89
CA ILE A 257 -7.40 -9.30 -9.29
C ILE A 257 -6.21 -10.27 -9.44
N GLU A 258 -5.20 -10.17 -8.58
CA GLU A 258 -4.06 -11.08 -8.58
C GLU A 258 -4.47 -12.52 -8.28
N SER A 259 -5.44 -12.72 -7.38
CA SER A 259 -5.99 -14.04 -7.09
C SER A 259 -6.69 -14.66 -8.30
N LEU A 260 -7.48 -13.89 -9.04
CA LEU A 260 -8.15 -14.35 -10.25
C LEU A 260 -7.14 -14.69 -11.36
N ASN A 261 -6.12 -13.86 -11.55
CA ASN A 261 -5.05 -14.12 -12.53
C ASN A 261 -4.24 -15.39 -12.19
N ALA A 262 -4.00 -15.64 -10.91
CA ALA A 262 -3.28 -16.82 -10.44
C ALA A 262 -4.13 -18.11 -10.43
N ALA A 263 -5.46 -18.03 -10.55
CA ALA A 263 -6.35 -19.17 -10.34
C ALA A 263 -6.10 -20.33 -11.32
N GLY A 264 -5.80 -20.03 -12.59
CA GLY A 264 -5.46 -21.06 -13.58
C GLY A 264 -4.18 -21.81 -13.24
N ILE A 265 -3.13 -21.08 -12.82
CA ILE A 265 -1.86 -21.67 -12.40
C ILE A 265 -2.07 -22.48 -11.10
N ALA A 266 -2.88 -21.99 -10.16
CA ALA A 266 -3.21 -22.70 -8.93
C ALA A 266 -3.89 -24.04 -9.20
N ALA A 267 -4.84 -24.09 -10.14
CA ALA A 267 -5.48 -25.33 -10.57
C ALA A 267 -4.47 -26.30 -11.23
N GLU A 268 -3.52 -25.78 -12.01
CA GLU A 268 -2.46 -26.59 -12.59
C GLU A 268 -1.53 -27.16 -11.51
N ILE A 269 -1.11 -26.37 -10.52
CA ILE A 269 -0.30 -26.83 -9.37
C ILE A 269 -0.98 -28.03 -8.70
N GLU A 270 -2.29 -27.92 -8.40
CA GLU A 270 -3.07 -29.01 -7.81
C GLU A 270 -3.12 -30.26 -8.71
N ALA A 271 -3.28 -30.08 -10.02
CA ALA A 271 -3.28 -31.18 -10.97
C ALA A 271 -1.92 -31.89 -11.03
N ARG A 272 -0.82 -31.14 -11.09
CA ARG A 272 0.55 -31.70 -11.08
C ARG A 272 0.85 -32.43 -9.78
N GLU A 273 0.46 -31.86 -8.64
CA GLU A 273 0.62 -32.50 -7.34
C GLU A 273 -0.13 -33.84 -7.27
N LYS A 274 -1.39 -33.88 -7.74
CA LYS A 274 -2.17 -35.13 -7.83
C LYS A 274 -1.53 -36.17 -8.75
N SER A 275 -0.98 -35.75 -9.89
CA SER A 275 -0.25 -36.66 -10.78
C SER A 275 1.01 -37.23 -10.11
N GLY A 276 1.73 -36.40 -9.34
CA GLY A 276 2.86 -36.84 -8.53
C GLY A 276 2.46 -37.86 -7.48
N ASP A 277 1.38 -37.59 -6.73
CA ASP A 277 0.85 -38.52 -5.72
C ASP A 277 0.42 -39.86 -6.34
N ARG A 278 -0.17 -39.84 -7.56
CA ARG A 278 -0.51 -41.05 -8.32
C ARG A 278 0.73 -41.82 -8.76
N ALA A 279 1.76 -41.14 -9.25
CA ALA A 279 3.03 -41.78 -9.63
C ALA A 279 3.72 -42.42 -8.41
N VAL A 280 3.65 -41.81 -7.22
CA VAL A 280 4.12 -42.44 -5.97
C VAL A 280 3.36 -43.75 -5.70
N ALA A 281 2.03 -43.76 -5.83
CA ALA A 281 1.23 -44.97 -5.62
C ALA A 281 1.57 -46.09 -6.62
N LEU A 282 2.02 -45.74 -7.83
CA LEU A 282 2.48 -46.67 -8.86
C LEU A 282 3.98 -47.02 -8.73
N GLN A 283 4.65 -46.56 -7.67
CA GLN A 283 6.09 -46.75 -7.44
C GLN A 283 7.00 -46.17 -8.54
N GLN A 284 6.50 -45.18 -9.28
CA GLN A 284 7.24 -44.48 -10.35
C GLN A 284 7.96 -43.26 -9.76
N SER A 285 9.01 -43.52 -8.98
CA SER A 285 9.74 -42.53 -8.18
C SER A 285 10.26 -41.33 -8.98
N GLY A 286 10.87 -41.56 -10.14
CA GLY A 286 11.40 -40.51 -11.01
C GLY A 286 10.29 -39.62 -11.59
N GLU A 287 9.18 -40.22 -12.02
CA GLU A 287 8.04 -39.49 -12.56
C GLU A 287 7.34 -38.66 -11.48
N ALA A 288 7.12 -39.24 -10.30
CA ALA A 288 6.59 -38.51 -9.15
C ALA A 288 7.42 -37.27 -8.81
N ALA A 289 8.75 -37.43 -8.77
CA ALA A 289 9.66 -36.31 -8.50
C ALA A 289 9.57 -35.21 -9.56
N ALA A 290 9.44 -35.57 -10.84
CA ALA A 290 9.28 -34.61 -11.93
C ALA A 290 7.97 -33.83 -11.80
N TRP A 291 6.86 -34.50 -11.45
CA TRP A 291 5.58 -33.84 -11.23
C TRP A 291 5.62 -32.84 -10.05
N PHE A 292 6.21 -33.22 -8.93
CA PHE A 292 6.38 -32.32 -7.79
C PHE A 292 7.29 -31.13 -8.10
N ALA A 293 8.35 -31.32 -8.89
CA ALA A 293 9.24 -30.23 -9.32
C ALA A 293 8.52 -29.21 -10.22
N GLN A 294 7.66 -29.68 -11.13
CA GLN A 294 6.83 -28.80 -11.96
C GLN A 294 5.84 -28.00 -11.11
N ALA A 295 5.16 -28.67 -10.17
CA ALA A 295 4.25 -28.00 -9.23
C ALA A 295 4.99 -26.94 -8.38
N GLU A 296 6.20 -27.24 -7.91
CA GLU A 296 7.04 -26.32 -7.13
C GLU A 296 7.41 -25.07 -7.95
N THR A 297 7.79 -25.27 -9.22
CA THR A 297 8.12 -24.18 -10.15
C THR A 297 6.92 -23.27 -10.40
N LEU A 298 5.74 -23.84 -10.64
CA LEU A 298 4.50 -23.08 -10.82
C LEU A 298 4.13 -22.31 -9.53
N GLN A 299 4.31 -22.91 -8.36
CA GLN A 299 4.05 -22.22 -7.09
C GLN A 299 5.01 -21.04 -6.86
N LEU A 300 6.30 -21.19 -7.25
CA LEU A 300 7.25 -20.08 -7.26
C LEU A 300 6.82 -18.95 -8.19
N GLN A 301 6.31 -19.29 -9.39
CA GLN A 301 5.78 -18.29 -10.32
C GLN A 301 4.57 -17.55 -9.74
N VAL A 302 3.65 -18.25 -9.05
CA VAL A 302 2.53 -17.59 -8.36
C VAL A 302 3.04 -16.60 -7.30
N ASN A 303 3.97 -17.03 -6.45
CA ASN A 303 4.52 -16.19 -5.38
C ASN A 303 5.25 -14.95 -5.93
N GLN A 304 5.87 -15.04 -7.10
CA GLN A 304 6.63 -13.95 -7.72
C GLN A 304 5.74 -12.99 -8.52
N ASN A 305 4.85 -13.53 -9.36
CA ASN A 305 4.06 -12.74 -10.30
C ASN A 305 2.78 -12.17 -9.68
N TYR A 306 2.27 -12.81 -8.62
CA TYR A 306 1.00 -12.46 -7.96
C TYR A 306 1.17 -12.43 -6.42
N PRO A 307 2.04 -11.58 -5.88
CA PRO A 307 2.42 -11.59 -4.46
C PRO A 307 1.26 -11.30 -3.47
N ARG A 308 0.17 -10.71 -3.93
CA ARG A 308 -1.04 -10.42 -3.12
C ARG A 308 -2.14 -11.47 -3.31
N SER A 309 -1.91 -12.46 -4.16
CA SER A 309 -2.84 -13.55 -4.39
C SER A 309 -3.03 -14.41 -3.13
N ARG A 310 -4.26 -14.89 -2.91
CA ARG A 310 -4.55 -15.91 -1.88
C ARG A 310 -3.81 -17.24 -2.10
N PHE A 311 -3.28 -17.46 -3.30
CA PHE A 311 -2.57 -18.69 -3.68
C PHE A 311 -1.06 -18.62 -3.38
N VAL A 312 -0.56 -17.51 -2.85
CA VAL A 312 0.83 -17.40 -2.40
C VAL A 312 1.07 -18.33 -1.21
N SER A 313 2.07 -19.21 -1.29
CA SER A 313 2.40 -20.12 -0.19
C SER A 313 3.86 -20.57 -0.23
N SER A 314 4.65 -20.15 0.76
CA SER A 314 6.00 -20.70 0.99
C SER A 314 5.94 -22.11 1.57
N GLN A 315 4.93 -22.40 2.39
CA GLN A 315 4.73 -23.73 2.97
C GLN A 315 4.47 -24.78 1.90
N ARG A 316 3.70 -24.43 0.85
CA ARG A 316 3.43 -25.37 -0.24
C ARG A 316 4.68 -25.71 -1.04
N ILE A 317 5.55 -24.73 -1.32
CA ILE A 317 6.87 -24.95 -1.94
C ILE A 317 7.67 -25.96 -1.11
N GLU A 318 7.75 -25.75 0.21
CA GLU A 318 8.46 -26.68 1.08
C GLU A 318 7.85 -28.08 1.06
N SER A 319 6.52 -28.20 1.14
CA SER A 319 5.85 -29.51 1.09
C SER A 319 6.10 -30.24 -0.23
N LEU A 320 6.13 -29.53 -1.36
CA LEU A 320 6.43 -30.09 -2.67
C LEU A 320 7.90 -30.52 -2.75
N GLY A 321 8.81 -29.73 -2.20
CA GLY A 321 10.23 -30.09 -2.06
C GLY A 321 10.44 -31.36 -1.21
N ILE A 322 9.72 -31.49 -0.09
CA ILE A 322 9.72 -32.71 0.75
C ILE A 322 9.18 -33.91 -0.04
N LYS A 323 8.04 -33.76 -0.72
CA LYS A 323 7.45 -34.83 -1.54
C LYS A 323 8.42 -35.27 -2.64
N ARG A 324 9.05 -34.32 -3.33
CA ARG A 324 10.07 -34.57 -4.36
C ARG A 324 11.26 -35.35 -3.84
N GLN A 325 11.88 -34.91 -2.73
CA GLN A 325 13.02 -35.62 -2.14
C GLN A 325 12.61 -37.01 -1.63
N THR A 326 11.41 -37.13 -1.07
CA THR A 326 10.86 -38.43 -0.63
C THR A 326 10.72 -39.40 -1.79
N ALA A 327 10.17 -38.95 -2.92
CA ALA A 327 10.05 -39.75 -4.14
C ALA A 327 11.42 -40.15 -4.69
N LEU A 328 12.37 -39.21 -4.85
CA LEU A 328 13.71 -39.49 -5.36
C LEU A 328 14.49 -40.47 -4.46
N SER A 329 14.27 -40.40 -3.15
CA SER A 329 14.94 -41.28 -2.20
C SER A 329 14.38 -42.70 -2.13
N ALA A 330 13.24 -42.98 -2.79
CA ALA A 330 12.49 -44.21 -2.56
C ALA A 330 13.28 -45.48 -2.88
N GLU A 331 13.97 -45.54 -4.01
CA GLU A 331 14.79 -46.71 -4.39
C GLU A 331 15.93 -46.92 -3.40
N LEU A 332 16.66 -45.85 -3.06
CA LEU A 332 17.77 -45.90 -2.11
C LEU A 332 17.30 -46.36 -0.72
N ALA A 333 16.18 -45.83 -0.24
CA ALA A 333 15.60 -46.22 1.04
C ALA A 333 15.14 -47.68 1.03
N ASN A 334 14.50 -48.15 -0.04
CA ASN A 334 14.10 -49.55 -0.19
C ASN A 334 15.32 -50.49 -0.17
N SER A 335 16.42 -50.15 -0.86
CA SER A 335 17.67 -50.93 -0.81
C SER A 335 18.26 -51.00 0.60
N ILE A 336 18.21 -49.91 1.38
CA ILE A 336 18.68 -49.91 2.77
C ILE A 336 17.79 -50.81 3.64
N GLU A 337 16.46 -50.76 3.48
CA GLU A 337 15.52 -51.63 4.19
C GLU A 337 15.73 -53.12 3.86
N GLU A 338 16.04 -53.43 2.60
CA GLU A 338 16.41 -54.79 2.17
C GLU A 338 17.72 -55.26 2.80
N LEU A 339 18.74 -54.40 2.84
CA LEU A 339 20.00 -54.69 3.52
C LEU A 339 19.80 -54.90 5.01
N ASP A 340 18.96 -54.10 5.67
CA ASP A 340 18.65 -54.25 7.09
C ASP A 340 18.01 -55.61 7.40
N ARG A 341 17.06 -56.03 6.55
CA ARG A 341 16.42 -57.34 6.65
C ARG A 341 17.43 -58.47 6.45
N ALA A 342 18.26 -58.38 5.42
CA ALA A 342 19.30 -59.37 5.11
C ALA A 342 20.32 -59.52 6.25
N ILE A 343 20.79 -58.41 6.82
CA ILE A 343 21.70 -58.40 7.97
C ILE A 343 21.04 -59.12 9.16
N GLY A 344 19.79 -58.77 9.48
CA GLY A 344 19.04 -59.41 10.55
C GLY A 344 18.92 -60.93 10.36
N GLU A 345 18.65 -61.39 9.14
CA GLU A 345 18.58 -62.82 8.82
C GLU A 345 19.92 -63.54 8.94
N HIS A 346 21.00 -62.96 8.40
CA HIS A 346 22.33 -63.53 8.50
C HIS A 346 22.80 -63.63 9.95
N LEU A 347 22.54 -62.59 10.76
CA LEU A 347 22.87 -62.61 12.18
C LEU A 347 22.08 -63.70 12.94
N ARG A 348 20.79 -63.89 12.66
CA ARG A 348 20.00 -64.98 13.27
C ARG A 348 20.54 -66.37 12.91
N LYS A 349 20.97 -66.56 11.65
CA LYS A 349 21.55 -67.82 11.16
C LYS A 349 23.02 -68.01 11.54
N ARG A 350 23.60 -67.08 12.31
CA ARG A 350 25.04 -67.03 12.66
C ARG A 350 25.98 -66.99 11.45
N GLN A 351 25.52 -66.44 10.34
CA GLN A 351 26.28 -66.25 9.11
C GLN A 351 27.04 -64.91 9.17
N VAL A 352 27.96 -64.79 10.13
CA VAL A 352 28.62 -63.51 10.47
C VAL A 352 29.31 -62.85 9.28
N VAL A 353 30.06 -63.63 8.47
CA VAL A 353 30.76 -63.10 7.29
C VAL A 353 29.80 -62.48 6.27
N ALA A 354 28.63 -63.10 6.06
CA ALA A 354 27.61 -62.57 5.17
C ALA A 354 26.97 -61.28 5.73
N ALA A 355 26.75 -61.22 7.05
CA ALA A 355 26.27 -60.02 7.73
C ALA A 355 27.27 -58.85 7.61
N GLU A 356 28.56 -59.10 7.82
CA GLU A 356 29.63 -58.08 7.71
C GLU A 356 29.70 -57.46 6.31
N GLN A 357 29.55 -58.29 5.27
CA GLN A 357 29.51 -57.83 3.88
C GLN A 357 28.33 -56.87 3.66
N LYS A 358 27.14 -57.25 4.13
CA LYS A 358 25.92 -56.43 3.99
C LYS A 358 25.96 -55.13 4.80
N ILE A 359 26.58 -55.15 5.99
CA ILE A 359 26.82 -53.94 6.79
C ILE A 359 27.73 -52.97 6.03
N THR A 360 28.77 -53.49 5.36
CA THR A 360 29.70 -52.67 4.58
C THR A 360 29.03 -52.05 3.35
N GLU A 361 28.12 -52.78 2.70
CA GLU A 361 27.33 -52.31 1.57
C GLU A 361 26.36 -51.19 1.96
N ALA A 362 25.74 -51.26 3.15
CA ALA A 362 24.74 -50.29 3.58
C ALA A 362 25.30 -48.92 3.97
N GLY A 363 26.52 -48.86 4.50
CA GLY A 363 27.13 -47.62 5.00
C GLY A 363 27.11 -46.46 4.00
N PRO A 364 27.67 -46.62 2.78
CA PRO A 364 27.65 -45.58 1.75
C PRO A 364 26.24 -45.17 1.30
N LEU A 365 25.30 -46.12 1.25
CA LEU A 365 23.92 -45.84 0.83
C LEU A 365 23.19 -44.96 1.85
N ILE A 366 23.38 -45.23 3.14
CA ILE A 366 22.81 -44.41 4.22
C ILE A 366 23.39 -43.01 4.18
N GLU A 367 24.70 -42.86 4.06
CA GLU A 367 25.30 -41.53 4.01
C GLU A 367 24.81 -40.76 2.79
N LYS A 368 24.72 -41.41 1.62
CA LYS A 368 24.14 -40.82 0.42
C LYS A 368 22.68 -40.37 0.63
N LEU A 369 21.86 -41.18 1.30
CA LEU A 369 20.46 -40.85 1.58
C LEU A 369 20.34 -39.56 2.40
N TYR A 370 21.16 -39.40 3.44
CA TYR A 370 21.17 -38.23 4.31
C TYR A 370 21.76 -36.99 3.65
N GLN A 371 22.75 -37.15 2.76
CA GLN A 371 23.39 -36.04 2.04
C GLN A 371 22.52 -35.53 0.89
N ASP A 372 22.01 -36.42 0.05
CA ASP A 372 21.28 -36.04 -1.18
C ASP A 372 19.83 -35.67 -0.90
N PHE A 373 19.21 -36.25 0.14
CA PHE A 373 17.77 -36.10 0.43
C PHE A 373 17.47 -35.75 1.90
N PRO A 374 18.03 -34.66 2.44
CA PRO A 374 17.95 -34.32 3.87
C PRO A 374 16.53 -34.02 4.38
N LYS A 375 15.58 -33.73 3.48
CA LYS A 375 14.16 -33.47 3.81
C LYS A 375 13.25 -34.66 3.49
N SER A 376 13.79 -35.79 3.06
CA SER A 376 12.98 -36.98 2.75
C SER A 376 12.28 -37.49 3.99
N ARG A 377 10.99 -37.86 3.85
CA ARG A 377 10.24 -38.55 4.91
C ARG A 377 10.67 -40.00 5.11
N ARG A 378 11.56 -40.52 4.26
CA ARG A 378 12.15 -41.86 4.38
C ARG A 378 13.42 -41.88 5.24
N LEU A 379 13.86 -40.74 5.75
CA LEU A 379 14.96 -40.69 6.70
C LEU A 379 14.53 -41.27 8.05
N ASP A 380 15.07 -42.44 8.38
CA ASP A 380 14.94 -43.03 9.70
C ASP A 380 16.24 -42.83 10.50
N GLY A 381 16.16 -41.98 11.53
CA GLY A 381 17.26 -41.71 12.45
C GLY A 381 17.68 -42.94 13.25
N GLY A 382 16.73 -43.79 13.63
CA GLY A 382 16.99 -45.04 14.32
C GLY A 382 17.79 -46.01 13.44
N LEU A 383 17.44 -46.10 12.16
CA LEU A 383 18.17 -46.91 11.19
C LEU A 383 19.62 -46.44 11.04
N ARG A 384 19.85 -45.11 10.94
CA ARG A 384 21.21 -44.56 10.87
C ARG A 384 22.04 -44.94 12.10
N ILE A 385 21.47 -44.81 13.30
CA ILE A 385 22.14 -45.17 14.56
C ILE A 385 22.43 -46.68 14.59
N LYS A 386 21.47 -47.51 14.20
CA LYS A 386 21.62 -48.97 14.13
C LYS A 386 22.78 -49.36 13.22
N PHE A 387 22.84 -48.82 12.00
CA PHE A 387 23.92 -49.12 11.07
C PHE A 387 25.28 -48.57 11.53
N ALA A 388 25.31 -47.39 12.14
CA ALA A 388 26.54 -46.86 12.75
C ALA A 388 27.07 -47.80 13.86
N TYR A 389 26.18 -48.31 14.70
CA TYR A 389 26.52 -49.30 15.72
C TYR A 389 27.03 -50.61 15.11
N LEU A 390 26.31 -51.15 14.12
CA LEU A 390 26.70 -52.38 13.42
C LEU A 390 28.04 -52.24 12.71
N ALA A 391 28.31 -51.08 12.11
CA ALA A 391 29.60 -50.79 11.48
C ALA A 391 30.73 -50.71 12.51
N LEU A 392 30.50 -50.09 13.68
CA LEU A 392 31.45 -50.04 14.78
C LEU A 392 31.80 -51.43 15.32
N ARG A 393 30.78 -52.29 15.46
CA ARG A 393 30.94 -53.66 16.00
C ARG A 393 31.25 -54.72 14.96
N ARG A 394 31.45 -54.34 13.70
CA ARG A 394 31.59 -55.27 12.57
C ARG A 394 32.62 -56.36 12.83
N ALA A 395 33.81 -55.99 13.32
CA ALA A 395 34.90 -56.95 13.58
C ALA A 395 34.65 -57.84 14.82
N ASP A 396 33.81 -57.38 15.74
CA ASP A 396 33.51 -58.07 17.01
C ASP A 396 32.26 -58.96 16.89
N LEU A 397 31.55 -58.97 15.76
CA LEU A 397 30.26 -59.65 15.62
C LEU A 397 30.33 -61.14 15.92
N ARG A 398 31.41 -61.82 15.49
CA ARG A 398 31.62 -63.24 15.82
C ARG A 398 31.82 -63.44 17.31
N ALA A 399 32.75 -62.70 17.91
CA ALA A 399 33.03 -62.78 19.34
C ALA A 399 31.79 -62.49 20.19
N LEU A 400 30.99 -61.49 19.78
CA LEU A 400 29.69 -61.17 20.40
C LEU A 400 28.69 -62.33 20.30
N GLN A 401 28.56 -62.96 19.13
CA GLN A 401 27.66 -64.08 18.97
C GLN A 401 28.10 -65.29 19.79
N ASP A 402 29.38 -65.64 19.75
CA ASP A 402 29.94 -66.76 20.50
C ASP A 402 29.72 -66.54 22.01
N GLU A 403 30.06 -65.33 22.51
CA GLU A 403 29.88 -64.97 23.92
C GLU A 403 28.40 -65.07 24.38
N VAL A 404 27.44 -64.66 23.53
CA VAL A 404 26.01 -64.78 23.83
C VAL A 404 25.55 -66.23 23.78
N TYR A 405 25.81 -66.93 22.66
CA TYR A 405 25.24 -68.25 22.42
C TYR A 405 25.87 -69.36 23.27
N ASP A 406 27.14 -69.24 23.65
CA ASP A 406 27.79 -70.17 24.60
C ASP A 406 27.15 -70.11 25.99
N ARG A 407 26.46 -69.00 26.29
CA ARG A 407 25.78 -68.78 27.58
C ARG A 407 24.30 -69.08 27.53
N LEU A 408 23.76 -69.53 26.41
CA LEU A 408 22.35 -69.89 26.29
C LEU A 408 22.14 -71.40 26.56
N LEU A 409 21.04 -71.74 27.23
CA LEU A 409 20.53 -73.10 27.43
C LEU A 409 19.06 -73.18 26.99
N PRO A 410 18.60 -74.35 26.52
CA PRO A 410 17.18 -74.58 26.29
C PRO A 410 16.35 -74.35 27.56
N LEU A 411 15.21 -73.67 27.43
CA LEU A 411 14.27 -73.52 28.52
C LEU A 411 13.47 -74.82 28.70
N PRO A 412 13.49 -75.46 29.87
CA PRO A 412 12.77 -76.72 30.08
C PRO A 412 11.26 -76.56 29.82
N GLY A 413 10.69 -77.46 29.02
CA GLY A 413 9.25 -77.50 28.73
C GLY A 413 8.77 -76.54 27.65
N VAL A 414 9.66 -75.76 27.00
CA VAL A 414 9.30 -74.85 25.90
C VAL A 414 10.32 -74.94 24.77
N ASP A 415 9.89 -75.50 23.63
CA ASP A 415 10.74 -75.60 22.44
C ASP A 415 11.06 -74.24 21.84
N GLY A 416 12.32 -74.06 21.43
CA GLY A 416 12.79 -72.86 20.73
C GLY A 416 13.08 -71.65 21.61
N LEU A 417 12.81 -71.71 22.92
CA LEU A 417 13.22 -70.67 23.85
C LEU A 417 14.53 -71.02 24.55
N LEU A 418 15.40 -70.01 24.69
CA LEU A 418 16.69 -70.12 25.34
C LEU A 418 16.73 -69.18 26.55
N LEU A 419 17.29 -69.64 27.67
CA LEU A 419 17.63 -68.81 28.82
C LEU A 419 19.15 -68.63 28.95
N PHE A 420 19.58 -67.52 29.52
CA PHE A 420 20.97 -67.37 29.93
C PHE A 420 21.30 -68.29 31.12
N LYS A 421 22.47 -68.94 31.07
CA LYS A 421 23.02 -69.81 32.12
C LYS A 421 23.23 -69.07 33.45
N THR A 422 23.58 -67.78 33.36
CA THR A 422 23.92 -66.90 34.48
C THR A 422 23.43 -65.49 34.19
N GLU A 423 23.59 -64.58 35.15
CA GLU A 423 23.44 -63.14 34.91
C GLU A 423 24.32 -62.66 33.75
N VAL A 424 23.94 -61.55 33.11
CA VAL A 424 24.68 -60.97 31.98
C VAL A 424 26.05 -60.51 32.48
N PRO A 425 27.16 -61.07 31.98
CA PRO A 425 28.48 -60.73 32.49
C PRO A 425 28.89 -59.31 32.07
N GLN A 426 29.64 -58.64 32.94
CA GLN A 426 30.14 -57.29 32.69
C GLN A 426 31.00 -57.21 31.42
N SER A 427 31.71 -58.28 31.08
CA SER A 427 32.47 -58.39 29.82
C SER A 427 31.56 -58.28 28.59
N LEU A 428 30.41 -58.98 28.59
CA LEU A 428 29.43 -58.92 27.51
C LEU A 428 28.77 -57.54 27.47
N TYR A 429 28.47 -56.94 28.63
CA TYR A 429 27.96 -55.58 28.68
C TYR A 429 28.94 -54.58 28.05
N VAL A 430 30.22 -54.60 28.43
CA VAL A 430 31.25 -53.72 27.87
C VAL A 430 31.44 -53.98 26.37
N LEU A 431 31.42 -55.24 25.95
CA LEU A 431 31.55 -55.63 24.53
C LEU A 431 30.38 -55.17 23.68
N VAL A 432 29.16 -55.06 24.25
CA VAL A 432 27.99 -54.49 23.56
C VAL A 432 28.01 -52.97 23.65
N MET A 433 27.99 -52.43 24.87
CA MET A 433 27.72 -51.02 25.18
C MET A 433 28.94 -50.09 25.06
N ASN A 434 30.14 -50.65 24.90
CA ASN A 434 31.41 -49.91 24.89
C ASN A 434 31.65 -49.02 26.13
N THR A 435 30.94 -49.33 27.22
CA THR A 435 30.94 -48.57 28.47
C THR A 435 30.92 -49.55 29.63
N ASN A 436 31.68 -49.22 30.68
CA ASN A 436 31.72 -50.04 31.88
C ASN A 436 30.60 -49.59 32.83
N PRO A 437 29.62 -50.46 33.16
CA PRO A 437 28.46 -50.08 33.98
C PRO A 437 28.81 -49.87 35.46
N SER A 438 30.03 -50.20 35.88
CA SER A 438 30.51 -50.06 37.26
C SER A 438 31.44 -48.85 37.46
N ARG A 439 31.51 -47.94 36.48
CA ARG A 439 32.28 -46.70 36.54
C ARG A 439 31.39 -45.48 36.71
#